data_AF-A0A077LHY6-F1
#
_entry.id   AF-A0A077LHY6-F1
#
_cell.length_a   1.000
_cell.length_b   1.000
_cell.length_c   1.000
_cell.angle_alpha   90.00
_cell.angle_beta   90.00
_cell.angle_gamma   90.00
#
_symmetry.space_group_name_H-M   'P 1'
#
loop_
_entity.id
_entity.type
_entity.pdbx_description
1 polymer ?
#
loop_
_entity_poly.entity_id
_entity_poly.type
_entity_poly.pdbx_seq_one_letter_code
_entity_poly.pdbx_strand_id
1 'polypeptide(L)'
;MSDERQRRSWLASANGHADFPLQNLPLGIFSHDDGRKRGGVAIGERILDLQGALQAGVFQGLARQAAEAASTDCLNDYFALGSTARQALRAALLALLDVSSQQREALEPLLLRSDECQMHLPARVGDYTDFYVGIHHAHNVGKLFRPDQPLLANYKYLPIAYHGRASTLCVSGTPVHRPQGQIRPDPSQPPTLAPSQRLDFELEAGIWIGPGNAQGQSIGIAAAPAHIAGFCLLNDWSARDIQAWEYQPLGPFLSKSFATSLSPWVVSPEALAPFRCAQPTRPAGDPQPLPYLFDSADQQNGALDIELQVLLLTERMRSAGQPPQSLAVSNTLFMYWSAAQMVAHHSVNGCKLQPGDLFGTGTLSGPQPGQYGSLLEITGGGRQPLVLDNGEQRSFLECGDEVILRARCRAEGQVSIGFGECRGRVLD
;
A
#
# COMPACT_ATOMS: atom_id res chain seq x y z
N MET A 1 -9.83 -32.49 -4.87
CA MET A 1 -9.34 -31.10 -4.84
C MET A 1 -9.79 -30.52 -3.51
N SER A 2 -8.89 -30.43 -2.53
CA SER A 2 -9.23 -29.83 -1.23
C SER A 2 -9.65 -28.37 -1.47
N ASP A 3 -10.75 -27.96 -0.88
CA ASP A 3 -11.18 -26.56 -0.91
C ASP A 3 -10.06 -25.66 -0.33
N GLU A 4 -9.40 -24.88 -1.18
CA GLU A 4 -8.29 -23.99 -0.77
C GLU A 4 -8.71 -23.05 0.38
N ARG A 5 -10.01 -22.76 0.48
CA ARG A 5 -10.63 -21.91 1.51
C ARG A 5 -10.44 -22.43 2.94
N GLN A 6 -10.17 -23.73 3.12
CA GLN A 6 -10.02 -24.36 4.43
C GLN A 6 -8.66 -25.05 4.64
N ARG A 7 -7.71 -24.84 3.72
CA ARG A 7 -6.35 -25.36 3.90
C ARG A 7 -5.73 -24.84 5.18
N ARG A 8 -5.06 -25.74 5.90
CA ARG A 8 -4.39 -25.44 7.17
C ARG A 8 -2.91 -25.70 7.02
N SER A 9 -2.10 -24.89 7.69
CA SER A 9 -0.67 -25.13 7.73
C SER A 9 -0.30 -26.14 8.81
N TRP A 10 0.78 -26.90 8.59
CA TRP A 10 1.43 -27.63 9.69
C TRP A 10 2.04 -26.67 10.74
N LEU A 11 2.27 -25.40 10.40
CA LEU A 11 2.67 -24.37 11.35
C LEU A 11 1.44 -23.85 12.10
N ALA A 12 1.37 -24.15 13.41
CA ALA A 12 0.22 -23.80 14.23
C ALA A 12 -0.07 -22.29 14.26
N SER A 13 0.98 -21.45 14.33
CA SER A 13 0.86 -19.99 14.39
C SER A 13 0.26 -19.35 13.13
N ALA A 14 0.17 -20.07 12.01
CA ALA A 14 -0.48 -19.57 10.80
C ALA A 14 -1.99 -19.83 10.79
N ASN A 15 -2.46 -20.81 11.54
CA ASN A 15 -3.87 -21.21 11.53
C ASN A 15 -4.69 -20.23 12.38
N GLY A 16 -5.47 -19.37 11.71
CA GLY A 16 -6.23 -18.29 12.36
C GLY A 16 -5.41 -17.01 12.58
N HIS A 17 -4.18 -16.94 12.04
CA HIS A 17 -3.43 -15.69 12.04
C HIS A 17 -4.18 -14.65 11.20
N ALA A 18 -4.32 -13.44 11.75
CA ALA A 18 -5.18 -12.43 11.15
C ALA A 18 -4.64 -11.88 9.82
N ASP A 19 -3.31 -11.78 9.71
CA ASP A 19 -2.65 -11.22 8.53
C ASP A 19 -1.98 -12.27 7.63
N PHE A 20 -1.19 -13.19 8.18
CA PHE A 20 -0.38 -14.16 7.45
C PHE A 20 -0.83 -15.63 7.61
N PRO A 21 -2.09 -15.99 7.30
CA PRO A 21 -2.46 -17.40 7.22
C PRO A 21 -1.85 -18.04 5.97
N LEU A 22 -2.01 -19.36 5.84
CA LEU A 22 -1.58 -20.11 4.65
C LEU A 22 -2.19 -19.58 3.34
N GLN A 23 -3.37 -18.95 3.40
CA GLN A 23 -4.03 -18.33 2.26
C GLN A 23 -3.34 -17.04 1.79
N ASN A 24 -2.51 -16.39 2.60
CA ASN A 24 -1.85 -15.15 2.21
C ASN A 24 -0.50 -15.41 1.52
N LEU A 25 0.52 -15.81 2.29
CA LEU A 25 1.89 -16.02 1.80
C LEU A 25 2.48 -14.81 1.05
N PRO A 26 2.50 -13.60 1.64
CA PRO A 26 3.07 -12.45 1.00
C PRO A 26 4.60 -12.56 0.98
N LEU A 27 5.22 -11.98 -0.05
CA LEU A 27 6.67 -11.96 -0.20
C LEU A 27 7.24 -10.64 0.33
N GLY A 28 8.44 -10.70 0.88
CA GLY A 28 9.16 -9.51 1.35
C GLY A 28 10.66 -9.75 1.37
N ILE A 29 11.43 -8.69 1.58
CA ILE A 29 12.88 -8.77 1.76
C ILE A 29 13.18 -8.57 3.24
N PHE A 30 13.95 -9.50 3.80
CA PHE A 30 14.36 -9.46 5.20
C PHE A 30 15.86 -9.74 5.32
N SER A 31 16.42 -9.42 6.47
CA SER A 31 17.71 -9.92 6.94
C SER A 31 17.58 -10.47 8.35
N HIS A 32 18.44 -11.42 8.70
CA HIS A 32 18.58 -11.96 10.04
C HIS A 32 19.98 -11.60 10.60
N ASP A 33 20.51 -12.38 11.54
CA ASP A 33 21.82 -12.19 12.20
C ASP A 33 22.99 -11.84 11.27
N ASP A 34 23.01 -12.36 10.04
CA ASP A 34 24.10 -12.14 9.08
C ASP A 34 24.01 -10.80 8.33
N GLY A 35 22.93 -10.06 8.52
CA GLY A 35 22.64 -8.79 7.84
C GLY A 35 22.41 -8.92 6.33
N ARG A 36 22.40 -10.14 5.77
CA ARG A 36 22.24 -10.35 4.33
C ARG A 36 20.77 -10.28 3.95
N LYS A 37 20.45 -9.37 3.02
CA LYS A 37 19.10 -9.23 2.47
C LYS A 37 18.76 -10.39 1.56
N ARG A 38 17.60 -11.00 1.78
CA ARG A 38 17.08 -12.09 0.97
C ARG A 38 15.56 -12.13 1.01
N GLY A 39 14.97 -12.81 0.04
CA GLY A 39 13.54 -13.03 -0.04
C GLY A 39 13.02 -13.99 1.01
N GLY A 40 11.86 -13.66 1.57
CA GLY A 40 11.13 -14.51 2.48
C GLY A 40 9.62 -14.45 2.27
N VAL A 41 8.93 -15.44 2.82
CA VAL A 41 7.46 -15.54 2.79
C VAL A 41 6.93 -15.51 4.22
N ALA A 42 6.01 -14.58 4.52
CA ALA A 42 5.39 -14.55 5.84
C ALA A 42 4.37 -15.69 6.01
N ILE A 43 4.44 -16.39 7.15
CA ILE A 43 3.51 -17.46 7.52
C ILE A 43 3.37 -17.53 9.04
N GLY A 44 2.22 -17.10 9.57
CA GLY A 44 2.02 -16.88 11.00
C GLY A 44 3.03 -15.87 11.57
N GLU A 45 3.67 -16.24 12.68
CA GLU A 45 4.75 -15.48 13.33
C GLU A 45 6.15 -15.83 12.79
N ARG A 46 6.23 -16.37 11.57
CA ARG A 46 7.48 -16.84 10.96
C ARG A 46 7.66 -16.30 9.56
N ILE A 47 8.91 -16.26 9.13
CA ILE A 47 9.34 -15.98 7.76
C ILE A 47 10.02 -17.24 7.25
N LEU A 48 9.53 -17.80 6.16
CA LEU A 48 10.23 -18.87 5.43
C LEU A 48 11.33 -18.24 4.58
N ASP A 49 12.59 -18.63 4.84
CA ASP A 49 13.75 -18.24 4.04
C ASP A 49 13.70 -18.92 2.65
N LEU A 50 13.43 -18.15 1.59
CA LEU A 50 13.32 -18.69 0.23
C LEU A 50 14.67 -19.16 -0.31
N GLN A 51 15.77 -18.52 0.09
CA GLN A 51 17.11 -18.94 -0.32
C GLN A 51 17.46 -20.28 0.32
N GLY A 52 17.17 -20.46 1.61
CA GLY A 52 17.32 -21.73 2.29
C GLY A 52 16.45 -22.83 1.67
N ALA A 53 15.18 -22.52 1.36
CA ALA A 53 14.26 -23.49 0.78
C ALA A 53 14.69 -23.93 -0.64
N LEU A 54 15.23 -23.01 -1.45
CA LEU A 54 15.85 -23.34 -2.73
C LEU A 54 17.02 -24.30 -2.58
N GLN A 55 17.91 -24.05 -1.61
CA GLN A 55 19.07 -24.91 -1.35
C GLN A 55 18.66 -26.29 -0.85
N ALA A 56 17.54 -26.40 -0.12
CA ALA A 56 16.94 -27.67 0.28
C ALA A 56 16.31 -28.46 -0.90
N GLY A 57 16.22 -27.87 -2.10
CA GLY A 57 15.79 -28.57 -3.31
C GLY A 57 14.29 -28.86 -3.39
N VAL A 58 13.46 -28.15 -2.60
CA VAL A 58 12.01 -28.42 -2.52
C VAL A 58 11.21 -27.86 -3.70
N PHE A 59 11.79 -26.95 -4.49
CA PHE A 59 11.13 -26.33 -5.65
C PHE A 59 11.56 -26.99 -6.97
N GLN A 60 10.63 -27.08 -7.92
CA GLN A 60 10.86 -27.65 -9.25
C GLN A 60 10.22 -26.79 -10.35
N GLY A 61 10.71 -26.93 -11.60
CA GLY A 61 10.14 -26.27 -12.78
C GLY A 61 9.99 -24.76 -12.63
N LEU A 62 8.83 -24.22 -13.01
CA LEU A 62 8.52 -22.79 -12.91
C LEU A 62 8.54 -22.27 -11.47
N ALA A 63 8.16 -23.10 -10.49
CA ALA A 63 8.20 -22.70 -9.09
C ALA A 63 9.65 -22.49 -8.62
N ARG A 64 10.58 -23.31 -9.11
CA ARG A 64 12.02 -23.13 -8.85
C ARG A 64 12.54 -21.84 -9.46
N GLN A 65 12.26 -21.58 -10.73
CA GLN A 65 12.67 -20.34 -11.40
C GLN A 65 12.14 -19.10 -10.66
N ALA A 66 10.88 -19.14 -10.25
CA ALA A 66 10.26 -18.06 -9.49
C ALA A 66 10.86 -17.89 -8.09
N ALA A 67 11.13 -18.99 -7.38
CA ALA A 67 11.81 -18.95 -6.10
C ALA A 67 13.23 -18.39 -6.24
N GLU A 68 13.99 -18.79 -7.26
CA GLU A 68 15.34 -18.27 -7.54
C GLU A 68 15.32 -16.75 -7.67
N ALA A 69 14.42 -16.20 -8.51
CA ALA A 69 14.25 -14.76 -8.67
C ALA A 69 13.75 -14.05 -7.39
N ALA A 70 12.89 -14.71 -6.62
CA ALA A 70 12.33 -14.16 -5.39
C ALA A 70 13.28 -14.22 -4.20
N SER A 71 14.35 -15.03 -4.25
CA SER A 71 15.27 -15.26 -3.13
C SER A 71 16.40 -14.22 -3.01
N THR A 72 16.47 -13.25 -3.91
CA THR A 72 17.54 -12.25 -3.99
C THR A 72 17.31 -11.08 -3.00
N ASP A 73 18.11 -10.01 -3.11
CA ASP A 73 18.02 -8.82 -2.23
C ASP A 73 16.86 -7.87 -2.58
N CYS A 74 16.12 -8.14 -3.66
CA CYS A 74 14.93 -7.41 -4.09
C CYS A 74 14.01 -8.28 -4.95
N LEU A 75 12.72 -7.95 -5.02
CA LEU A 75 11.72 -8.73 -5.76
C LEU A 75 11.59 -8.34 -7.25
N ASN A 76 12.43 -7.43 -7.77
CA ASN A 76 12.30 -6.92 -9.14
C ASN A 76 12.33 -8.02 -10.21
N ASP A 77 13.26 -8.98 -10.12
CA ASP A 77 13.36 -10.09 -11.07
C ASP A 77 12.14 -11.01 -10.96
N TYR A 78 11.64 -11.25 -9.74
CA TYR A 78 10.41 -12.00 -9.51
C TYR A 78 9.18 -11.28 -10.11
N PHE A 79 9.11 -9.96 -9.97
CA PHE A 79 8.05 -9.14 -10.58
C PHE A 79 8.08 -9.22 -12.10
N ALA A 80 9.26 -9.28 -12.71
CA ALA A 80 9.44 -9.37 -14.15
C ALA A 80 8.93 -10.69 -14.78
N LEU A 81 8.87 -11.79 -14.01
CA LEU A 81 8.47 -13.11 -14.53
C LEU A 81 6.97 -13.22 -14.89
N GLY A 82 6.12 -12.31 -14.41
CA GLY A 82 4.69 -12.33 -14.71
C GLY A 82 3.88 -13.39 -13.94
N SER A 83 2.57 -13.43 -14.20
CA SER A 83 1.61 -14.19 -13.37
C SER A 83 1.83 -15.69 -13.36
N THR A 84 2.23 -16.33 -14.47
CA THR A 84 2.41 -17.77 -14.53
C THR A 84 3.48 -18.27 -13.55
N ALA A 85 4.62 -17.58 -13.46
CA ALA A 85 5.69 -17.92 -12.53
C ALA A 85 5.28 -17.68 -11.07
N ARG A 86 4.60 -16.55 -10.80
CA ARG A 86 4.06 -16.23 -9.46
C ARG A 86 3.06 -17.28 -8.98
N GLN A 87 2.14 -17.69 -9.83
CA GLN A 87 1.16 -18.74 -9.55
C GLN A 87 1.85 -20.08 -9.26
N ALA A 88 2.88 -20.44 -10.02
CA ALA A 88 3.65 -21.65 -9.79
C ALA A 88 4.35 -21.65 -8.42
N LEU A 89 5.00 -20.54 -8.05
CA LEU A 89 5.62 -20.40 -6.72
C LEU A 89 4.59 -20.49 -5.61
N ARG A 90 3.48 -19.76 -5.74
CA ARG A 90 2.39 -19.77 -4.75
C ARG A 90 1.81 -21.17 -4.56
N ALA A 91 1.54 -21.89 -5.65
CA ALA A 91 1.02 -23.26 -5.58
C ALA A 91 2.01 -24.22 -4.89
N ALA A 92 3.31 -24.07 -5.17
CA ALA A 92 4.34 -24.85 -4.48
C ALA A 92 4.41 -24.52 -2.99
N LEU A 93 4.42 -23.24 -2.61
CA LEU A 93 4.43 -22.81 -1.20
C LEU A 93 3.19 -23.29 -0.44
N LEU A 94 2.00 -23.21 -1.05
CA LEU A 94 0.77 -23.76 -0.48
C LEU A 94 0.91 -25.25 -0.20
N ALA A 95 1.43 -26.03 -1.15
CA ALA A 95 1.63 -27.47 -0.96
C ALA A 95 2.70 -27.80 0.09
N LEU A 96 3.80 -27.04 0.11
CA LEU A 96 4.91 -27.23 1.04
C LEU A 96 4.54 -26.90 2.50
N LEU A 97 3.69 -25.90 2.71
CA LEU A 97 3.28 -25.42 4.02
C LEU A 97 1.95 -26.01 4.52
N ASP A 98 1.21 -26.74 3.67
CA ASP A 98 -0.05 -27.42 4.03
C ASP A 98 0.19 -28.57 5.03
N VAL A 99 -0.75 -28.80 5.94
CA VAL A 99 -0.69 -29.83 7.00
C VAL A 99 -0.37 -31.25 6.48
N SER A 100 -0.68 -31.55 5.22
CA SER A 100 -0.39 -32.84 4.58
C SER A 100 1.02 -32.96 3.99
N SER A 101 1.82 -31.89 4.04
CA SER A 101 3.18 -31.85 3.48
C SER A 101 4.13 -32.81 4.17
N GLN A 102 4.86 -33.58 3.37
CA GLN A 102 5.95 -34.45 3.84
C GLN A 102 7.30 -33.70 3.93
N GLN A 103 7.34 -32.41 3.56
CA GLN A 103 8.56 -31.60 3.53
C GLN A 103 8.80 -30.80 4.82
N ARG A 104 8.00 -31.04 5.87
CA ARG A 104 8.12 -30.30 7.14
C ARG A 104 9.54 -30.33 7.69
N GLU A 105 10.15 -31.51 7.80
CA GLU A 105 11.50 -31.66 8.37
C GLU A 105 12.57 -30.85 7.60
N ALA A 106 12.41 -30.71 6.29
CA ALA A 106 13.31 -29.91 5.45
C ALA A 106 13.09 -28.39 5.61
N LEU A 107 11.88 -27.96 5.95
CA LEU A 107 11.50 -26.54 6.00
C LEU A 107 11.49 -25.93 7.39
N GLU A 108 11.24 -26.72 8.43
CA GLU A 108 11.15 -26.24 9.81
C GLU A 108 12.42 -25.50 10.28
N PRO A 109 13.66 -25.93 9.93
CA PRO A 109 14.87 -25.16 10.24
C PRO A 109 15.02 -23.82 9.49
N LEU A 110 14.22 -23.61 8.45
CA LEU A 110 14.26 -22.43 7.57
C LEU A 110 13.18 -21.39 7.93
N LEU A 111 12.36 -21.68 8.94
CA LEU A 111 11.36 -20.76 9.48
C LEU A 111 11.96 -19.92 10.60
N LEU A 112 12.25 -18.66 10.29
CA LEU A 112 12.81 -17.70 11.24
C LEU A 112 11.70 -16.94 11.94
N ARG A 113 11.91 -16.52 13.20
CA ARG A 113 10.92 -15.70 13.89
C ARG A 113 10.87 -14.31 13.28
N SER A 114 9.67 -13.80 13.03
CA SER A 114 9.51 -12.48 12.40
C SER A 114 10.03 -11.35 13.29
N ASP A 115 10.00 -11.51 14.62
CA ASP A 115 10.52 -10.54 15.59
C ASP A 115 12.06 -10.54 15.72
N GLU A 116 12.73 -11.53 15.15
CA GLU A 116 14.20 -11.62 15.04
C GLU A 116 14.71 -11.13 13.67
N CYS A 117 13.79 -10.79 12.75
CA CYS A 117 14.13 -10.36 11.40
C CYS A 117 14.00 -8.84 11.23
N GLN A 118 14.91 -8.25 10.47
CA GLN A 118 14.79 -6.88 10.00
C GLN A 118 14.19 -6.86 8.60
N MET A 119 13.07 -6.16 8.42
CA MET A 119 12.44 -5.99 7.11
C MET A 119 13.07 -4.83 6.31
N HIS A 120 13.08 -4.97 4.98
CA HIS A 120 13.57 -3.96 4.04
C HIS A 120 12.50 -3.62 3.01
N LEU A 121 12.74 -2.60 2.19
CA LEU A 121 11.90 -2.36 1.02
C LEU A 121 11.88 -3.61 0.11
N PRO A 122 10.71 -4.02 -0.39
CA PRO A 122 10.58 -5.28 -1.11
C PRO A 122 11.20 -5.22 -2.51
N ALA A 123 11.31 -4.04 -3.12
CA ALA A 123 11.86 -3.86 -4.45
C ALA A 123 12.65 -2.56 -4.55
N ARG A 124 13.54 -2.51 -5.55
CA ARG A 124 14.21 -1.29 -6.00
C ARG A 124 13.22 -0.53 -6.87
N VAL A 125 12.76 0.63 -6.40
CA VAL A 125 11.76 1.43 -7.14
C VAL A 125 12.47 2.29 -8.17
N GLY A 126 12.14 2.10 -9.44
CA GLY A 126 12.59 2.96 -10.53
C GLY A 126 11.83 4.28 -10.46
N ASP A 127 10.53 4.20 -10.70
CA ASP A 127 9.62 5.34 -10.64
C ASP A 127 8.50 5.11 -9.60
N TYR A 128 8.17 6.17 -8.86
CA TYR A 128 7.00 6.25 -8.00
C TYR A 128 6.02 7.26 -8.58
N THR A 129 4.79 6.85 -8.84
CA THR A 129 3.71 7.73 -9.25
C THR A 129 2.60 7.69 -8.21
N ASP A 130 2.14 8.86 -7.81
CA ASP A 130 1.06 8.99 -6.84
C ASP A 130 -0.20 9.46 -7.54
N PHE A 131 -1.25 8.64 -7.50
CA PHE A 131 -2.52 8.95 -8.12
C PHE A 131 -3.42 9.77 -7.17
N TYR A 132 -4.59 10.13 -7.66
CA TYR A 132 -5.60 10.85 -6.91
C TYR A 132 -6.98 10.22 -7.14
N VAL A 133 -7.15 8.92 -6.86
CA VAL A 133 -8.37 8.18 -7.26
C VAL A 133 -9.48 8.16 -6.20
N GLY A 134 -9.20 8.52 -4.96
CA GLY A 134 -10.20 8.59 -3.87
C GLY A 134 -11.16 9.78 -4.02
N ILE A 135 -12.37 9.55 -4.53
CA ILE A 135 -13.30 10.65 -4.87
C ILE A 135 -13.81 11.42 -3.65
N HIS A 136 -14.01 10.76 -2.51
CA HIS A 136 -14.43 11.44 -1.29
C HIS A 136 -13.32 12.35 -0.77
N HIS A 137 -12.07 11.90 -0.81
CA HIS A 137 -10.92 12.73 -0.48
C HIS A 137 -10.83 13.95 -1.41
N ALA A 138 -10.90 13.73 -2.73
CA ALA A 138 -10.88 14.81 -3.72
C ALA A 138 -11.98 15.86 -3.49
N HIS A 139 -13.18 15.41 -3.11
CA HIS A 139 -14.29 16.28 -2.79
C HIS A 139 -14.12 17.01 -1.44
N ASN A 140 -13.65 16.33 -0.40
CA ASN A 140 -13.43 16.90 0.93
C ASN A 140 -12.36 17.99 0.90
N VAL A 141 -11.19 17.68 0.32
CA VAL A 141 -10.10 18.64 0.14
C VAL A 141 -10.53 19.76 -0.80
N GLY A 142 -11.19 19.40 -1.91
CA GLY A 142 -11.80 20.36 -2.82
C GLY A 142 -12.67 21.39 -2.12
N LYS A 143 -13.54 20.99 -1.20
CA LYS A 143 -14.42 21.90 -0.44
C LYS A 143 -13.67 22.87 0.46
N LEU A 144 -12.50 22.48 0.98
CA LEU A 144 -11.68 23.36 1.83
C LEU A 144 -11.07 24.53 1.03
N PHE A 145 -10.74 24.31 -0.25
CA PHE A 145 -10.07 25.30 -1.09
C PHE A 145 -10.99 25.95 -2.14
N ARG A 146 -12.02 25.25 -2.59
CA ARG A 146 -12.96 25.60 -3.67
C ARG A 146 -14.36 25.09 -3.32
N PRO A 147 -15.05 25.68 -2.34
CA PRO A 147 -16.32 25.17 -1.82
C PRO A 147 -17.41 25.02 -2.90
N ASP A 148 -17.44 25.94 -3.88
CA ASP A 148 -18.45 25.94 -4.94
C ASP A 148 -18.16 24.94 -6.08
N GLN A 149 -16.88 24.54 -6.24
CA GLN A 149 -16.45 23.59 -7.27
C GLN A 149 -15.32 22.67 -6.72
N PRO A 150 -15.67 21.72 -5.83
CA PRO A 150 -14.67 20.94 -5.11
C PRO A 150 -13.88 20.02 -6.03
N LEU A 151 -14.54 19.41 -7.02
CA LEU A 151 -13.90 18.57 -8.03
C LEU A 151 -13.62 19.37 -9.31
N LEU A 152 -12.38 19.28 -9.79
CA LEU A 152 -12.01 19.82 -11.10
C LEU A 152 -12.62 18.97 -12.21
N ALA A 153 -12.87 19.62 -13.36
CA ALA A 153 -13.62 19.01 -14.46
C ALA A 153 -13.01 17.70 -14.97
N ASN A 154 -11.68 17.57 -14.97
CA ASN A 154 -10.95 16.40 -15.47
C ASN A 154 -11.04 15.15 -14.58
N TYR A 155 -11.34 15.31 -13.28
CA TYR A 155 -11.27 14.21 -12.29
C TYR A 155 -12.10 12.98 -12.68
N LYS A 156 -13.29 13.20 -13.25
CA LYS A 156 -14.22 12.13 -13.64
C LYS A 156 -13.93 11.50 -15.01
N TYR A 157 -12.96 12.05 -15.76
CA TYR A 157 -12.60 11.60 -17.10
C TYR A 157 -11.26 10.87 -17.17
N LEU A 158 -10.34 11.13 -16.24
CA LEU A 158 -9.05 10.43 -16.15
C LEU A 158 -8.58 10.28 -14.69
N PRO A 159 -7.84 9.21 -14.36
CA PRO A 159 -7.20 9.05 -13.06
C PRO A 159 -5.97 9.97 -12.98
N ILE A 160 -6.15 11.15 -12.39
CA ILE A 160 -5.09 12.17 -12.23
C ILE A 160 -3.97 11.61 -11.36
N ALA A 161 -2.73 11.94 -11.69
CA ALA A 161 -1.55 11.55 -10.94
C ALA A 161 -0.41 12.57 -11.11
N TYR A 162 0.61 12.45 -10.27
CA TYR A 162 1.88 13.15 -10.40
C TYR A 162 3.05 12.20 -10.07
N HIS A 163 4.25 12.53 -10.55
CA HIS A 163 5.44 11.76 -10.21
C HIS A 163 5.86 12.06 -8.77
N GLY A 164 5.89 11.02 -7.93
CA GLY A 164 6.40 11.08 -6.57
C GLY A 164 7.92 10.92 -6.51
N ARG A 165 8.47 10.83 -5.29
CA ARG A 165 9.92 10.72 -5.08
C ARG A 165 10.33 9.31 -4.64
N ALA A 166 10.90 8.54 -5.56
CA ALA A 166 11.36 7.17 -5.27
C ALA A 166 12.48 7.10 -4.20
N SER A 167 13.38 8.10 -4.13
CA SER A 167 14.55 8.05 -3.22
C SER A 167 14.20 8.18 -1.73
N THR A 168 12.98 8.58 -1.40
CA THR A 168 12.49 8.79 -0.02
C THR A 168 11.34 7.86 0.33
N LEU A 169 11.17 6.79 -0.46
CA LEU A 169 10.39 5.63 -0.06
C LEU A 169 11.15 4.92 1.06
N CYS A 170 10.46 4.66 2.17
CA CYS A 170 11.02 4.08 3.37
C CYS A 170 10.20 2.85 3.78
N VAL A 171 10.87 1.83 4.33
CA VAL A 171 10.18 0.68 4.90
C VAL A 171 9.52 1.07 6.23
N SER A 172 8.36 0.48 6.52
CA SER A 172 7.65 0.57 7.81
C SER A 172 8.61 0.50 9.01
N GLY A 173 8.40 1.39 9.98
CA GLY A 173 9.24 1.56 11.17
C GLY A 173 10.34 2.62 11.03
N THR A 174 10.63 3.09 9.82
CA THR A 174 11.57 4.20 9.60
C THR A 174 10.99 5.49 10.21
N PRO A 175 11.74 6.22 11.07
CA PRO A 175 11.30 7.50 11.59
C PRO A 175 11.12 8.57 10.50
N VAL A 176 10.20 9.50 10.72
CA VAL A 176 9.87 10.57 9.78
C VAL A 176 10.22 11.90 10.40
N HIS A 177 11.24 12.57 9.84
CA HIS A 177 11.65 13.89 10.29
C HIS A 177 10.73 14.96 9.73
N ARG A 178 10.26 15.85 10.59
CA ARG A 178 9.43 17.00 10.23
C ARG A 178 10.21 17.87 9.24
N PRO A 179 9.66 18.12 8.04
CA PRO A 179 10.38 18.89 7.05
C PRO A 179 10.44 20.38 7.44
N GLN A 180 11.59 20.99 7.16
CA GLN A 180 11.74 22.44 7.03
C GLN A 180 11.35 22.85 5.62
N GLY A 181 10.61 23.95 5.46
CA GLY A 181 10.27 24.45 4.14
C GLY A 181 9.75 25.88 4.17
N GLN A 182 9.50 26.44 2.98
CA GLN A 182 8.84 27.73 2.88
C GLN A 182 7.36 27.56 3.22
N ILE A 183 6.90 28.34 4.19
CA ILE A 183 5.49 28.43 4.56
C ILE A 183 5.03 29.89 4.44
N ARG A 184 3.74 30.07 4.14
CA ARG A 184 3.13 31.41 4.08
C ARG A 184 1.81 31.45 4.87
N PRO A 185 1.89 31.54 6.22
CA PRO A 185 0.70 31.56 7.07
C PRO A 185 -0.18 32.80 6.85
N ASP A 186 0.44 33.95 6.59
CA ASP A 186 -0.24 35.21 6.26
C ASP A 186 -0.09 35.51 4.75
N PRO A 187 -1.19 35.46 3.97
CA PRO A 187 -1.16 35.79 2.54
C PRO A 187 -0.74 37.23 2.24
N SER A 188 -0.75 38.14 3.22
CA SER A 188 -0.31 39.53 3.06
C SER A 188 1.19 39.74 3.28
N GLN A 189 1.90 38.74 3.84
CA GLN A 189 3.33 38.81 4.14
C GLN A 189 4.16 37.92 3.20
N PRO A 190 5.47 38.16 3.06
CA PRO A 190 6.40 37.24 2.41
C PRO A 190 6.44 35.87 3.12
N PRO A 191 6.77 34.77 2.42
CA PRO A 191 6.95 33.45 3.04
C PRO A 191 8.16 33.44 3.99
N THR A 192 8.16 32.51 4.95
CA THR A 192 9.27 32.27 5.88
C THR A 192 9.75 30.82 5.77
N LEU A 193 11.03 30.56 6.08
CA LEU A 193 11.58 29.21 6.22
C LEU A 193 11.35 28.74 7.67
N ALA A 194 10.61 27.64 7.85
CA ALA A 194 10.28 27.11 9.17
C ALA A 194 9.96 25.60 9.11
N PRO A 195 9.97 24.89 10.25
CA PRO A 195 9.40 23.54 10.31
C PRO A 195 7.91 23.58 9.97
N SER A 196 7.43 22.55 9.26
CA SER A 196 6.01 22.43 8.95
C SER A 196 5.16 22.37 10.23
N GLN A 197 4.12 23.19 10.28
CA GLN A 197 3.12 23.26 11.36
C GLN A 197 1.89 22.40 11.04
N ARG A 198 1.79 21.88 9.81
CA ARG A 198 0.65 21.11 9.32
C ARG A 198 1.10 19.78 8.70
N LEU A 199 1.85 19.01 9.48
CA LEU A 199 2.30 17.67 9.11
C LEU A 199 1.14 16.67 9.22
N ASP A 200 0.99 15.84 8.20
CA ASP A 200 -0.17 14.97 8.02
C ASP A 200 0.24 13.60 7.48
N PHE A 201 -0.65 12.62 7.62
CA PHE A 201 -0.57 11.33 6.94
C PHE A 201 -1.54 11.30 5.76
N GLU A 202 -1.32 10.36 4.86
CA GLU A 202 -2.28 9.99 3.81
C GLU A 202 -2.45 8.47 3.81
N LEU A 203 -3.68 8.01 4.06
CA LEU A 203 -4.01 6.59 4.03
C LEU A 203 -4.11 6.12 2.57
N GLU A 204 -3.18 5.27 2.15
CA GLU A 204 -3.13 4.75 0.79
C GLU A 204 -2.83 3.26 0.70
N ALA A 205 -3.11 2.71 -0.48
CA ALA A 205 -2.55 1.43 -0.92
C ALA A 205 -1.46 1.68 -1.97
N GLY A 206 -0.40 0.89 -1.92
CA GLY A 206 0.62 0.81 -2.96
C GLY A 206 0.34 -0.35 -3.92
N ILE A 207 0.63 -0.16 -5.20
CA ILE A 207 0.49 -1.16 -6.26
C ILE A 207 1.88 -1.34 -6.91
N TRP A 208 2.43 -2.54 -6.77
CA TRP A 208 3.70 -2.91 -7.38
C TRP A 208 3.51 -3.34 -8.82
N ILE A 209 4.27 -2.74 -9.73
CA ILE A 209 4.24 -3.10 -11.14
C ILE A 209 5.10 -4.36 -11.37
N GLY A 210 4.51 -5.31 -12.09
CA GLY A 210 5.10 -6.56 -12.55
C GLY A 210 5.82 -6.40 -13.88
N PRO A 211 5.56 -7.26 -14.88
CA PRO A 211 6.12 -7.04 -16.21
C PRO A 211 5.80 -5.63 -16.70
N GLY A 212 6.80 -4.94 -17.25
CA GLY A 212 6.64 -3.60 -17.81
C GLY A 212 6.03 -3.63 -19.21
N ASN A 213 6.24 -2.54 -19.94
CA ASN A 213 5.92 -2.41 -21.36
C ASN A 213 7.12 -1.83 -22.13
N ALA A 214 7.14 -1.95 -23.45
CA ALA A 214 8.13 -1.24 -24.25
C ALA A 214 7.77 0.26 -24.32
N GLN A 215 8.79 1.13 -24.40
CA GLN A 215 8.58 2.56 -24.59
C GLN A 215 7.79 2.81 -25.88
N GLY A 216 6.79 3.69 -25.80
CA GLY A 216 5.87 3.97 -26.91
C GLY A 216 4.71 2.99 -27.05
N GLN A 217 4.66 1.91 -26.26
CA GLN A 217 3.57 0.92 -26.31
C GLN A 217 2.71 1.00 -25.04
N SER A 218 1.43 1.31 -25.20
CA SER A 218 0.48 1.36 -24.08
C SER A 218 0.04 -0.04 -23.63
N ILE A 219 -0.26 -0.18 -22.34
CA ILE A 219 -0.93 -1.36 -21.79
C ILE A 219 -2.44 -1.13 -21.87
N GLY A 220 -3.15 -1.96 -22.62
CA GLY A 220 -4.61 -1.90 -22.67
C GLY A 220 -5.25 -2.32 -21.35
N ILE A 221 -6.38 -1.72 -20.98
CA ILE A 221 -7.07 -1.98 -19.70
C ILE A 221 -7.34 -3.47 -19.44
N ALA A 222 -7.71 -4.25 -20.45
CA ALA A 222 -7.94 -5.69 -20.30
C ALA A 222 -6.66 -6.48 -19.96
N ALA A 223 -5.48 -5.99 -20.36
CA ALA A 223 -4.19 -6.61 -20.05
C ALA A 223 -3.60 -6.10 -18.74
N ALA A 224 -3.99 -4.91 -18.29
CA ALA A 224 -3.44 -4.22 -17.12
C ALA A 224 -3.34 -5.08 -15.84
N PRO A 225 -4.32 -5.95 -15.49
CA PRO A 225 -4.20 -6.80 -14.30
C PRO A 225 -2.97 -7.72 -14.31
N ALA A 226 -2.50 -8.17 -15.48
CA ALA A 226 -1.32 -9.03 -15.60
C ALA A 226 0.00 -8.28 -15.30
N HIS A 227 -0.03 -6.95 -15.39
CA HIS A 227 1.10 -6.05 -15.09
C HIS A 227 1.15 -5.63 -13.63
N ILE A 228 0.25 -6.13 -12.76
CA ILE A 228 0.30 -5.89 -11.31
C ILE A 228 0.99 -7.09 -10.64
N ALA A 229 2.07 -6.84 -9.91
CA ALA A 229 2.81 -7.85 -9.15
C ALA A 229 2.24 -8.08 -7.74
N GLY A 230 1.66 -7.05 -7.12
CA GLY A 230 1.08 -7.14 -5.79
C GLY A 230 0.76 -5.79 -5.19
N PHE A 231 0.37 -5.81 -3.93
CA PHE A 231 -0.16 -4.66 -3.20
C PHE A 231 0.52 -4.53 -1.83
N CYS A 232 0.63 -3.29 -1.33
CA CYS A 232 1.11 -2.99 0.02
C CYS A 232 0.29 -1.82 0.61
N LEU A 233 0.49 -1.50 1.88
CA LEU A 233 0.06 -0.22 2.45
C LEU A 233 1.07 0.87 2.11
N LEU A 234 0.60 2.10 1.95
CA LEU A 234 1.41 3.28 1.69
C LEU A 234 0.92 4.45 2.58
N ASN A 235 1.86 5.17 3.19
CA ASN A 235 1.60 6.44 3.86
C ASN A 235 2.39 7.55 3.16
N ASP A 236 1.70 8.44 2.46
CA ASP A 236 2.33 9.58 1.79
C ASP A 236 2.35 10.81 2.70
N TRP A 237 3.40 10.89 3.53
CA TRP A 237 3.54 11.95 4.53
C TRP A 237 3.52 13.32 3.87
N SER A 238 2.75 14.22 4.46
CA SER A 238 2.40 15.47 3.79
C SER A 238 2.57 16.68 4.69
N ALA A 239 3.34 17.68 4.24
CA ALA A 239 3.45 18.98 4.90
C ALA A 239 2.51 20.01 4.24
N ARG A 240 1.28 20.12 4.75
CA ARG A 240 0.17 20.83 4.08
C ARG A 240 0.39 22.33 3.88
N ASP A 241 1.13 22.96 4.79
CA ASP A 241 1.49 24.38 4.72
C ASP A 241 2.56 24.66 3.65
N ILE A 242 3.57 23.79 3.53
CA ILE A 242 4.54 23.82 2.43
C ILE A 242 3.80 23.58 1.11
N GLN A 243 2.94 22.55 1.06
CA GLN A 243 2.17 22.18 -0.13
C GLN A 243 1.35 23.35 -0.66
N ALA A 244 0.58 24.01 0.23
CA ALA A 244 -0.29 25.11 -0.14
C ALA A 244 0.46 26.30 -0.77
N TRP A 245 1.73 26.49 -0.40
CA TRP A 245 2.58 27.54 -0.95
C TRP A 245 3.22 27.15 -2.29
N GLU A 246 3.69 25.91 -2.43
CA GLU A 246 4.52 25.52 -3.58
C GLU A 246 3.74 24.93 -4.77
N TYR A 247 2.56 24.33 -4.55
CA TYR A 247 2.01 23.38 -5.53
C TYR A 247 1.54 24.00 -6.85
N GLN A 248 1.31 25.32 -6.90
CA GLN A 248 0.86 25.97 -8.13
C GLN A 248 2.05 26.54 -8.91
N PRO A 249 2.15 26.26 -10.23
CA PRO A 249 1.26 25.45 -11.06
C PRO A 249 1.69 23.98 -11.24
N LEU A 250 2.81 23.56 -10.64
CA LEU A 250 3.54 22.33 -11.05
C LEU A 250 3.15 21.06 -10.27
N GLY A 251 2.30 21.17 -9.27
CA GLY A 251 1.91 20.07 -8.39
C GLY A 251 2.76 19.97 -7.11
N PRO A 252 2.43 19.03 -6.22
CA PRO A 252 3.16 18.80 -4.96
C PRO A 252 4.63 18.44 -5.22
N PHE A 253 5.54 18.92 -4.36
CA PHE A 253 6.97 18.64 -4.49
C PHE A 253 7.63 18.39 -3.13
N LEU A 254 8.21 19.40 -2.48
CA LEU A 254 8.90 19.26 -1.19
C LEU A 254 7.94 18.90 -0.07
N SER A 255 6.66 19.23 -0.23
CA SER A 255 5.61 18.88 0.72
C SER A 255 5.31 17.39 0.79
N LYS A 256 5.87 16.58 -0.11
CA LYS A 256 5.68 15.13 -0.22
C LYS A 256 7.01 14.37 -0.21
N SER A 257 8.01 14.91 -0.92
CA SER A 257 9.28 14.22 -1.19
C SER A 257 10.21 14.02 0.02
N PHE A 258 9.76 14.29 1.25
CA PHE A 258 10.58 14.13 2.46
C PHE A 258 10.48 12.73 3.06
N ALA A 259 9.33 12.05 2.93
CA ALA A 259 9.15 10.67 3.34
C ALA A 259 7.85 10.08 2.77
N THR A 260 7.90 8.84 2.30
CA THR A 260 6.72 8.01 2.02
C THR A 260 6.98 6.63 2.60
N SER A 261 6.10 6.11 3.46
CA SER A 261 6.32 4.82 4.14
C SER A 261 5.55 3.68 3.47
N LEU A 262 6.14 2.49 3.40
CA LEU A 262 5.52 1.29 2.80
C LEU A 262 5.50 0.11 3.78
N SER A 263 4.42 -0.67 3.80
CA SER A 263 4.44 -1.97 4.48
C SER A 263 5.42 -2.92 3.76
N PRO A 264 6.17 -3.77 4.48
CA PRO A 264 7.26 -4.54 3.89
C PRO A 264 6.80 -5.75 3.07
N TRP A 265 5.56 -6.20 3.27
CA TRP A 265 4.99 -7.39 2.65
C TRP A 265 4.21 -7.03 1.38
N VAL A 266 4.53 -7.73 0.29
CA VAL A 266 3.83 -7.64 -1.00
C VAL A 266 2.80 -8.74 -1.07
N VAL A 267 1.52 -8.37 -0.93
CA VAL A 267 0.40 -9.29 -1.03
C VAL A 267 0.06 -9.51 -2.50
N SER A 268 0.10 -10.76 -2.94
CA SER A 268 -0.07 -11.12 -4.35
C SER A 268 -1.53 -10.96 -4.85
N PRO A 269 -1.75 -10.63 -6.13
CA PRO A 269 -3.10 -10.62 -6.73
C PRO A 269 -3.81 -11.97 -6.60
N GLU A 270 -3.06 -13.06 -6.62
CA GLU A 270 -3.58 -14.43 -6.45
C GLU A 270 -4.12 -14.68 -5.04
N ALA A 271 -3.47 -14.13 -4.00
CA ALA A 271 -3.98 -14.17 -2.63
C ALA A 271 -5.25 -13.34 -2.47
N LEU A 272 -5.34 -12.22 -3.18
CA LEU A 272 -6.48 -11.29 -3.11
C LEU A 272 -7.66 -11.68 -4.01
N ALA A 273 -7.52 -12.68 -4.87
CA ALA A 273 -8.57 -13.10 -5.80
C ALA A 273 -9.94 -13.36 -5.14
N PRO A 274 -10.04 -13.99 -3.94
CA PRO A 274 -11.33 -14.21 -3.27
C PRO A 274 -12.02 -12.94 -2.77
N PHE A 275 -11.30 -11.82 -2.71
CA PHE A 275 -11.81 -10.52 -2.23
C PHE A 275 -12.04 -9.53 -3.37
N ARG A 276 -11.99 -10.01 -4.62
CA ARG A 276 -12.40 -9.23 -5.78
C ARG A 276 -13.91 -9.09 -5.81
N CYS A 277 -14.37 -7.92 -6.21
CA CYS A 277 -15.78 -7.64 -6.43
C CYS A 277 -15.97 -6.62 -7.57
N ALA A 278 -17.23 -6.31 -7.86
CA ALA A 278 -17.58 -5.31 -8.84
C ALA A 278 -17.09 -3.93 -8.40
N GLN A 279 -16.61 -3.14 -9.34
CA GLN A 279 -16.34 -1.72 -9.11
C GLN A 279 -17.62 -1.03 -8.63
N PRO A 280 -17.55 -0.20 -7.58
CA PRO A 280 -18.69 0.58 -7.13
C PRO A 280 -19.29 1.37 -8.29
N THR A 281 -20.61 1.29 -8.44
CA THR A 281 -21.31 2.00 -9.51
C THR A 281 -21.07 3.50 -9.38
N ARG A 282 -20.70 4.14 -10.49
CA ARG A 282 -20.57 5.60 -10.54
C ARG A 282 -21.91 6.26 -10.19
N PRO A 283 -21.91 7.38 -9.44
CA PRO A 283 -23.13 8.15 -9.16
C PRO A 283 -23.93 8.47 -10.42
N ALA A 284 -25.26 8.52 -10.29
CA ALA A 284 -26.13 8.88 -11.41
C ALA A 284 -25.74 10.25 -11.99
N GLY A 285 -25.55 10.31 -13.31
CA GLY A 285 -25.13 11.52 -14.03
C GLY A 285 -23.62 11.67 -14.22
N ASP A 286 -22.80 10.82 -13.59
CA ASP A 286 -21.36 10.79 -13.86
C ASP A 286 -21.07 10.24 -15.27
N PRO A 287 -20.02 10.75 -15.96
CA PRO A 287 -19.69 10.30 -17.30
C PRO A 287 -19.16 8.86 -17.29
N GLN A 288 -19.45 8.13 -18.36
CA GLN A 288 -18.76 6.89 -18.65
C GLN A 288 -17.30 7.19 -19.04
N PRO A 289 -16.30 6.41 -18.56
CA PRO A 289 -14.93 6.53 -19.04
C PRO A 289 -14.82 6.38 -20.55
N LEU A 290 -13.81 7.00 -21.16
CA LEU A 290 -13.45 6.74 -22.55
C LEU A 290 -13.11 5.25 -22.74
N PRO A 291 -13.24 4.69 -23.97
CA PRO A 291 -13.08 3.25 -24.20
C PRO A 291 -11.76 2.65 -23.72
N TYR A 292 -10.65 3.38 -23.76
CA TYR A 292 -9.36 2.88 -23.27
C TYR A 292 -9.29 2.66 -21.75
N LEU A 293 -10.23 3.26 -21.01
CA LEU A 293 -10.41 3.13 -19.56
C LEU A 293 -11.65 2.30 -19.20
N PHE A 294 -12.28 1.63 -20.16
CA PHE A 294 -13.47 0.83 -19.90
C PHE A 294 -13.28 -0.62 -20.37
N ASP A 295 -13.45 -1.55 -19.44
CA ASP A 295 -13.46 -2.98 -19.70
C ASP A 295 -14.51 -3.64 -18.82
N SER A 296 -15.35 -4.50 -19.39
CA SER A 296 -16.46 -5.11 -18.64
C SER A 296 -16.01 -6.07 -17.55
N ALA A 297 -14.89 -6.78 -17.75
CA ALA A 297 -14.35 -7.69 -16.73
C ALA A 297 -13.75 -6.90 -15.56
N ASP A 298 -13.07 -5.78 -15.83
CA ASP A 298 -12.62 -4.84 -14.80
C ASP A 298 -13.80 -4.22 -14.02
N GLN A 299 -14.90 -3.84 -14.71
CA GLN A 299 -16.08 -3.33 -13.98
C GLN A 299 -16.71 -4.40 -13.08
N GLN A 300 -16.65 -5.67 -13.45
CA GLN A 300 -17.26 -6.78 -12.69
C GLN A 300 -16.36 -7.32 -11.57
N ASN A 301 -15.03 -7.25 -11.70
CA ASN A 301 -14.07 -7.94 -10.81
C ASN A 301 -12.79 -7.13 -10.50
N GLY A 302 -12.72 -5.88 -10.95
CA GLY A 302 -11.54 -5.05 -10.83
C GLY A 302 -11.35 -4.44 -9.44
N ALA A 303 -12.39 -4.38 -8.62
CA ALA A 303 -12.30 -3.85 -7.26
C ALA A 303 -11.77 -4.92 -6.30
N LEU A 304 -11.15 -4.45 -5.22
CA LEU A 304 -10.72 -5.26 -4.10
C LEU A 304 -11.39 -4.70 -2.85
N ASP A 305 -12.01 -5.58 -2.06
CA ASP A 305 -12.55 -5.23 -0.75
C ASP A 305 -11.45 -5.38 0.31
N ILE A 306 -10.77 -4.26 0.57
CA ILE A 306 -9.69 -4.17 1.54
C ILE A 306 -10.08 -3.09 2.54
N GLU A 307 -10.43 -3.51 3.75
CA GLU A 307 -10.63 -2.60 4.88
C GLU A 307 -9.29 -1.99 5.25
N LEU A 308 -9.26 -0.66 5.40
CA LEU A 308 -8.08 0.12 5.70
C LEU A 308 -8.28 0.85 7.02
N GLN A 309 -7.32 0.76 7.94
CA GLN A 309 -7.41 1.39 9.25
C GLN A 309 -6.22 2.31 9.50
N VAL A 310 -6.49 3.49 10.07
CA VAL A 310 -5.49 4.39 10.61
C VAL A 310 -5.54 4.38 12.13
N LEU A 311 -4.40 4.20 12.75
CA LEU A 311 -4.22 4.30 14.19
C LEU A 311 -3.18 5.38 14.52
N LEU A 312 -3.33 6.00 15.69
CA LEU A 312 -2.40 6.97 16.25
C LEU A 312 -1.93 6.51 17.64
N LEU A 313 -0.61 6.53 17.86
CA LEU A 313 -0.01 6.31 19.17
C LEU A 313 0.81 7.54 19.56
N THR A 314 0.30 8.32 20.52
CA THR A 314 1.00 9.49 21.06
C THR A 314 2.09 9.08 22.05
N GLU A 315 3.01 10.00 22.34
CA GLU A 315 4.03 9.78 23.37
C GLU A 315 3.42 9.55 24.76
N ARG A 316 2.33 10.25 25.07
CA ARG A 316 1.61 10.09 26.34
C ARG A 316 0.92 8.74 26.42
N MET A 317 0.26 8.29 25.35
CA MET A 317 -0.33 6.93 25.28
C MET A 317 0.75 5.88 25.49
N ARG A 318 1.89 6.00 24.79
CA ARG A 318 3.02 5.08 24.89
C ARG A 318 3.59 5.02 26.32
N SER A 319 3.82 6.18 26.93
CA SER A 319 4.33 6.29 28.31
C SER A 319 3.36 5.71 29.35
N ALA A 320 2.06 5.77 29.08
CA ALA A 320 1.02 5.21 29.93
C ALA A 320 0.69 3.73 29.63
N GLY A 321 1.39 3.08 28.68
CA GLY A 321 1.10 1.71 28.25
C GLY A 321 -0.28 1.56 27.57
N GLN A 322 -0.84 2.65 27.04
CA GLN A 322 -2.11 2.64 26.33
C GLN A 322 -1.93 2.14 24.89
N PRO A 323 -2.89 1.36 24.35
CA PRO A 323 -2.85 0.95 22.96
C PRO A 323 -3.03 2.14 22.01
N PRO A 324 -2.62 2.02 20.74
CA PRO A 324 -2.91 3.03 19.73
C PRO A 324 -4.42 3.21 19.54
N GLN A 325 -4.87 4.46 19.35
CA GLN A 325 -6.26 4.79 19.12
C GLN A 325 -6.60 4.76 17.62
N SER A 326 -7.76 4.19 17.26
CA SER A 326 -8.26 4.22 15.88
C SER A 326 -8.77 5.60 15.51
N LEU A 327 -8.21 6.17 14.44
CA LEU A 327 -8.64 7.46 13.90
C LEU A 327 -9.71 7.31 12.82
N ALA A 328 -9.51 6.33 11.94
CA ALA A 328 -10.42 6.09 10.82
C ALA A 328 -10.39 4.62 10.37
N VAL A 329 -11.52 4.17 9.83
CA VAL A 329 -11.65 2.92 9.08
C VAL A 329 -12.29 3.25 7.72
N SER A 330 -11.53 3.03 6.66
CA SER A 330 -11.90 3.28 5.26
C SER A 330 -11.82 1.96 4.47
N ASN A 331 -11.93 2.04 3.14
CA ASN A 331 -11.84 0.87 2.27
C ASN A 331 -11.36 1.26 0.86
N THR A 332 -10.66 0.36 0.17
CA THR A 332 -10.30 0.50 -1.25
C THR A 332 -11.52 0.56 -2.17
N LEU A 333 -12.69 0.12 -1.73
CA LEU A 333 -13.97 0.33 -2.43
C LEU A 333 -14.41 1.80 -2.55
N PHE A 334 -13.66 2.75 -1.99
CA PHE A 334 -13.89 4.18 -2.22
C PHE A 334 -13.02 4.76 -3.35
N MET A 335 -12.21 3.93 -4.00
CA MET A 335 -11.52 4.29 -5.24
C MET A 335 -12.53 4.49 -6.37
N TYR A 336 -12.44 5.62 -7.07
CA TYR A 336 -13.29 5.92 -8.24
C TYR A 336 -12.72 5.38 -9.55
N TRP A 337 -11.41 5.09 -9.55
CA TRP A 337 -10.69 4.49 -10.65
C TRP A 337 -10.00 3.22 -10.17
N SER A 338 -10.12 2.12 -10.92
CA SER A 338 -9.52 0.84 -10.60
C SER A 338 -7.99 0.85 -10.80
N ALA A 339 -7.30 -0.11 -10.18
CA ALA A 339 -5.87 -0.32 -10.42
C ALA A 339 -5.55 -0.59 -11.90
N ALA A 340 -6.44 -1.30 -12.61
CA ALA A 340 -6.28 -1.54 -14.05
C ALA A 340 -6.39 -0.23 -14.86
N GLN A 341 -7.32 0.65 -14.49
CA GLN A 341 -7.46 1.98 -15.09
C GLN A 341 -6.22 2.86 -14.82
N MET A 342 -5.62 2.77 -13.62
CA MET A 342 -4.37 3.49 -13.30
C MET A 342 -3.23 3.05 -14.23
N VAL A 343 -3.00 1.74 -14.39
CA VAL A 343 -1.97 1.18 -15.30
C VAL A 343 -2.24 1.56 -16.77
N ALA A 344 -3.49 1.43 -17.22
CA ALA A 344 -3.86 1.77 -18.59
C ALA A 344 -3.64 3.26 -18.87
N HIS A 345 -4.06 4.14 -17.95
CA HIS A 345 -3.85 5.58 -18.10
C HIS A 345 -2.38 5.96 -18.08
N HIS A 346 -1.60 5.43 -17.13
CA HIS A 346 -0.20 5.79 -16.99
C HIS A 346 0.63 5.48 -18.25
N SER A 347 0.29 4.39 -18.94
CA SER A 347 1.01 3.94 -20.13
C SER A 347 0.41 4.43 -21.46
N VAL A 348 -0.75 5.10 -21.45
CA VAL A 348 -1.50 5.43 -22.69
C VAL A 348 -0.71 6.33 -23.64
N ASN A 349 0.18 7.18 -23.12
CA ASN A 349 1.04 8.05 -23.90
C ASN A 349 2.35 7.38 -24.36
N GLY A 350 2.52 6.08 -24.08
CA GLY A 350 3.76 5.34 -24.34
C GLY A 350 4.80 5.41 -23.21
N CYS A 351 4.45 5.91 -22.03
CA CYS A 351 5.29 5.83 -20.83
C CYS A 351 5.67 4.36 -20.57
N LYS A 352 6.96 4.14 -20.30
CA LYS A 352 7.52 2.82 -20.03
C LYS A 352 7.40 2.52 -18.54
N LEU A 353 6.57 1.55 -18.17
CA LEU A 353 6.57 0.95 -16.84
C LEU A 353 7.62 -0.14 -16.73
N GLN A 354 8.13 -0.37 -15.52
CA GLN A 354 9.20 -1.31 -15.21
C GLN A 354 8.85 -2.18 -14.00
N PRO A 355 9.36 -3.42 -13.93
CA PRO A 355 9.21 -4.25 -12.73
C PRO A 355 9.79 -3.58 -11.49
N GLY A 356 8.93 -3.38 -10.50
CA GLY A 356 9.27 -2.68 -9.26
C GLY A 356 8.96 -1.19 -9.25
N ASP A 357 8.40 -0.62 -10.32
CA ASP A 357 7.72 0.68 -10.20
C ASP A 357 6.56 0.57 -9.22
N LEU A 358 6.25 1.69 -8.57
CA LEU A 358 5.24 1.76 -7.52
C LEU A 358 4.19 2.81 -7.86
N PHE A 359 2.92 2.44 -7.77
CA PHE A 359 1.82 3.41 -7.77
C PHE A 359 1.23 3.56 -6.37
N GLY A 360 1.07 4.80 -5.90
CA GLY A 360 0.17 5.16 -4.80
C GLY A 360 -1.24 5.40 -5.33
N THR A 361 -2.26 5.05 -4.56
CA THR A 361 -3.65 5.27 -4.98
C THR A 361 -4.07 6.74 -4.90
N GLY A 362 -3.34 7.55 -4.16
CA GLY A 362 -3.89 8.74 -3.54
C GLY A 362 -4.72 8.38 -2.32
N THR A 363 -4.90 9.37 -1.44
CA THR A 363 -5.61 9.21 -0.17
C THR A 363 -7.02 8.59 -0.33
N LEU A 364 -7.29 7.54 0.46
CA LEU A 364 -8.54 6.77 0.41
C LEU A 364 -9.48 7.10 1.56
N SER A 365 -10.37 8.06 1.32
CA SER A 365 -11.45 8.44 2.24
C SER A 365 -12.78 7.80 1.88
N GLY A 366 -13.58 7.45 2.89
CA GLY A 366 -15.00 7.13 2.76
C GLY A 366 -15.91 8.36 2.90
N PRO A 367 -17.23 8.18 2.67
CA PRO A 367 -18.19 9.27 2.70
C PRO A 367 -18.51 9.80 4.11
N GLN A 368 -18.31 8.99 5.16
CA GLN A 368 -18.74 9.32 6.52
C GLN A 368 -17.58 9.79 7.42
N PRO A 369 -17.87 10.62 8.45
CA PRO A 369 -16.91 10.86 9.53
C PRO A 369 -16.40 9.54 10.13
N GLY A 370 -15.11 9.50 10.48
CA GLY A 370 -14.45 8.26 10.89
C GLY A 370 -13.97 7.37 9.73
N GLN A 371 -14.13 7.81 8.47
CA GLN A 371 -13.60 7.11 7.29
C GLN A 371 -12.60 7.96 6.49
N TYR A 372 -12.17 9.10 7.02
CA TYR A 372 -11.30 10.03 6.32
C TYR A 372 -9.83 9.60 6.38
N GLY A 373 -9.12 9.71 5.25
CA GLY A 373 -7.77 9.23 5.05
C GLY A 373 -6.67 10.22 5.42
N SER A 374 -6.98 11.36 6.04
CA SER A 374 -5.99 12.38 6.46
C SER A 374 -6.50 13.21 7.65
N LEU A 375 -5.58 13.78 8.47
CA LEU A 375 -5.97 14.74 9.51
C LEU A 375 -6.51 16.03 8.91
N LEU A 376 -6.04 16.42 7.72
CA LEU A 376 -6.59 17.56 6.99
C LEU A 376 -8.11 17.44 6.84
N GLU A 377 -8.61 16.25 6.50
CA GLU A 377 -10.04 15.98 6.39
C GLU A 377 -10.72 15.83 7.75
N ILE A 378 -10.15 15.01 8.66
CA ILE A 378 -10.71 14.76 10.01
C ILE A 378 -10.97 16.06 10.75
N THR A 379 -10.07 17.03 10.61
CA THR A 379 -10.10 18.27 11.40
C THR A 379 -10.67 19.46 10.63
N GLY A 380 -11.19 19.23 9.42
CA GLY A 380 -11.76 20.28 8.57
C GLY A 380 -10.75 21.39 8.22
N GLY A 381 -9.49 21.02 7.98
CA GLY A 381 -8.40 21.95 7.73
C GLY A 381 -7.66 22.42 8.98
N GLY A 382 -7.81 21.73 10.12
CA GLY A 382 -7.29 22.14 11.43
C GLY A 382 -8.24 23.06 12.22
N ARG A 383 -9.44 23.32 11.70
CA ARG A 383 -10.45 24.20 12.34
C ARG A 383 -11.17 23.52 13.49
N GLN A 384 -11.27 22.20 13.47
CA GLN A 384 -11.91 21.39 14.50
C GLN A 384 -10.91 20.31 14.95
N PRO A 385 -10.16 20.55 16.04
CA PRO A 385 -9.23 19.55 16.55
C PRO A 385 -9.94 18.22 16.85
N LEU A 386 -9.29 17.12 16.50
CA LEU A 386 -9.70 15.79 16.94
C LEU A 386 -9.42 15.68 18.43
N VAL A 387 -10.37 15.15 19.21
CA VAL A 387 -10.19 14.82 20.63
C VAL A 387 -9.96 13.31 20.75
N LEU A 388 -8.82 12.91 21.31
CA LEU A 388 -8.48 11.52 21.62
C LEU A 388 -9.15 11.07 22.93
N ASP A 389 -9.28 9.77 23.13
CA ASP A 389 -10.01 9.17 24.27
C ASP A 389 -9.40 9.55 25.62
N ASN A 390 -8.09 9.84 25.64
CA ASN A 390 -7.36 10.27 26.82
C ASN A 390 -7.37 11.81 27.04
N GLY A 391 -8.12 12.55 26.22
CA GLY A 391 -8.28 14.00 26.27
C GLY A 391 -7.22 14.81 25.52
N GLU A 392 -6.21 14.18 24.92
CA GLU A 392 -5.29 14.86 24.00
C GLU A 392 -6.05 15.39 22.77
N GLN A 393 -5.53 16.45 22.14
CA GLN A 393 -6.10 17.00 20.91
C GLN A 393 -5.07 17.00 19.79
N ARG A 394 -5.53 16.79 18.55
CA ARG A 394 -4.70 16.90 17.35
C ARG A 394 -5.43 17.64 16.25
N SER A 395 -4.80 18.70 15.73
CA SER A 395 -5.18 19.28 14.44
C SER A 395 -4.33 18.70 13.30
N PHE A 396 -3.05 18.48 13.58
CA PHE A 396 -2.04 17.87 12.72
C PHE A 396 -1.08 17.06 13.61
N LEU A 397 -0.15 16.32 13.01
CA LEU A 397 0.78 15.48 13.75
C LEU A 397 1.77 16.29 14.57
N GLU A 398 1.96 15.89 15.83
CA GLU A 398 2.96 16.44 16.75
C GLU A 398 4.22 15.56 16.79
N CYS A 399 5.31 16.10 17.34
CA CYS A 399 6.52 15.31 17.56
C CYS A 399 6.25 14.13 18.50
N GLY A 400 6.79 12.97 18.17
CA GLY A 400 6.61 11.74 18.93
C GLY A 400 5.36 10.94 18.58
N ASP A 401 4.39 11.52 17.86
CA ASP A 401 3.24 10.77 17.35
C ASP A 401 3.71 9.68 16.37
N GLU A 402 3.13 8.49 16.49
CA GLU A 402 3.33 7.38 15.58
C GLU A 402 2.03 7.04 14.86
N VAL A 403 2.04 7.13 13.53
CA VAL A 403 0.92 6.72 12.68
C VAL A 403 1.14 5.27 12.28
N ILE A 404 0.09 4.45 12.39
CA ILE A 404 0.11 3.04 12.03
C ILE A 404 -1.07 2.77 11.09
N LEU A 405 -0.76 2.36 9.87
CA LEU A 405 -1.75 1.88 8.90
C LEU A 405 -1.83 0.35 8.97
N ARG A 406 -3.06 -0.17 8.86
CA ARG A 406 -3.35 -1.60 8.74
C ARG A 406 -4.33 -1.83 7.60
N ALA A 407 -4.25 -3.00 6.98
CA ALA A 407 -5.20 -3.44 5.95
C ALA A 407 -5.60 -4.88 6.16
N ARG A 408 -6.88 -5.19 5.89
CA ARG A 408 -7.43 -6.53 6.02
C ARG A 408 -8.53 -6.79 5.01
N CYS A 409 -8.51 -7.97 4.41
CA CYS A 409 -9.55 -8.48 3.54
C CYS A 409 -10.40 -9.49 4.32
N ARG A 410 -11.74 -9.36 4.23
CA ARG A 410 -12.69 -10.28 4.85
C ARG A 410 -13.78 -10.60 3.83
N ALA A 411 -14.15 -11.87 3.74
CA ALA A 411 -15.27 -12.32 2.93
C ALA A 411 -15.89 -13.56 3.59
N GLU A 412 -17.20 -13.73 3.42
CA GLU A 412 -17.92 -14.87 3.98
C GLU A 412 -17.30 -16.19 3.49
N GLY A 413 -16.99 -17.09 4.42
CA GLY A 413 -16.38 -18.39 4.11
C GLY A 413 -14.90 -18.34 3.68
N GLN A 414 -14.25 -17.16 3.73
CA GLN A 414 -12.82 -17.01 3.44
C GLN A 414 -12.01 -16.74 4.71
N VAL A 415 -10.78 -17.24 4.75
CA VAL A 415 -9.82 -16.84 5.80
C VAL A 415 -9.38 -15.39 5.56
N SER A 416 -9.37 -14.59 6.62
CA SER A 416 -8.89 -13.19 6.56
C SER A 416 -7.44 -13.10 6.06
N ILE A 417 -7.16 -12.11 5.22
CA ILE A 417 -5.81 -11.81 4.74
C ILE A 417 -5.44 -10.38 5.12
N GLY A 418 -4.23 -10.16 5.64
CA GLY A 418 -3.74 -8.83 6.00
C GLY A 418 -2.40 -8.49 5.39
N PHE A 419 -1.97 -7.25 5.61
CA PHE A 419 -0.79 -6.65 4.98
C PHE A 419 0.36 -6.39 5.96
N GLY A 420 0.19 -6.77 7.23
CA GLY A 420 1.01 -6.26 8.32
C GLY A 420 0.74 -4.78 8.56
N GLU A 421 1.77 -4.05 8.98
CA GLU A 421 1.66 -2.62 9.31
C GLU A 421 2.57 -1.76 8.43
N CYS A 422 2.06 -0.58 8.06
CA CYS A 422 2.89 0.54 7.62
C CYS A 422 2.88 1.60 8.73
N ARG A 423 4.01 1.75 9.44
CA ARG A 423 4.12 2.69 10.57
C ARG A 423 5.31 3.63 10.43
N GLY A 424 5.20 4.80 11.04
CA GLY A 424 6.29 5.76 11.16
C GLY A 424 6.06 6.70 12.32
N ARG A 425 7.14 7.03 13.03
CA ARG A 425 7.13 7.97 14.17
C ARG A 425 7.68 9.31 13.74
N VAL A 426 6.96 10.38 14.06
CA VAL A 426 7.36 11.76 13.78
C VAL A 426 8.46 12.20 14.73
N LEU A 427 9.54 12.75 14.18
CA LEU A 427 10.65 13.40 14.87
C LEU A 427 10.74 14.85 14.38
N ASP A 428 11.22 15.77 15.22
CA ASP A 428 11.49 17.16 14.81
C ASP A 428 12.86 17.37 14.17
#